data_AF-A0A504Y5M4-F1
#
_entry.id   AF-A0A504Y5M4-F1
#
_cell.length_a   1.000
_cell.length_b   1.000
_cell.length_c   1.000
_cell.angle_alpha   90.00
_cell.angle_beta   90.00
_cell.angle_gamma   90.00
#
_symmetry.space_group_name_H-M   'P 1'
#
loop_
_entity.id
_entity.type
_entity.pdbx_description
1 polymer ?
#
loop_
_entity_poly.entity_id
_entity_poly.type
_entity_poly.pdbx_seq_one_letter_code
_entity_poly.pdbx_strand_id
1 'polypeptide(L)'
;MTNRYLITITITLVSGNDLKAINSIPTAIYVFLRSLKPISGIPFESIPLRCLVFAISLGGDTDTIGTMACALAGGYCGLSETEVNMEDSPIPARVLSRCERIDTVKELAQWLCDRCSD
;
A
#
# COMPACT_ATOMS: atom_id res chain seq x y z
N MET A 1 -17.67 16.32 6.13
CA MET A 1 -17.04 15.41 7.11
C MET A 1 -17.84 14.11 7.33
N THR A 2 -19.16 14.10 7.15
CA THR A 2 -20.06 12.94 7.40
C THR A 2 -19.87 11.75 6.44
N ASN A 3 -19.52 11.99 5.17
CA ASN A 3 -19.46 10.94 4.15
C ASN A 3 -18.26 9.99 4.31
N ARG A 4 -17.14 10.47 4.90
CA ARG A 4 -15.90 9.70 5.04
C ARG A 4 -16.05 8.54 6.04
N TYR A 5 -16.67 8.82 7.19
CA TYR A 5 -16.97 7.81 8.20
C TYR A 5 -17.99 6.79 7.69
N LEU A 6 -19.02 7.23 6.96
CA LEU A 6 -20.02 6.33 6.36
C LEU A 6 -19.38 5.34 5.38
N ILE A 7 -18.47 5.79 4.51
CA ILE A 7 -17.80 4.90 3.54
C ILE A 7 -16.87 3.92 4.27
N THR A 8 -15.99 4.41 5.15
CA THR A 8 -15.09 3.57 5.96
C THR A 8 -15.87 2.55 6.80
N ILE A 9 -16.94 2.95 7.47
CA ILE A 9 -17.81 2.07 8.27
C ILE A 9 -18.51 1.05 7.36
N THR A 10 -19.00 1.44 6.19
CA THR A 10 -19.67 0.50 5.26
C THR A 10 -18.70 -0.56 4.75
N ILE A 11 -17.45 -0.21 4.43
CA ILE A 11 -16.46 -1.19 3.95
C ILE A 11 -16.04 -2.13 5.07
N THR A 12 -15.76 -1.61 6.25
CA THR A 12 -15.44 -2.45 7.41
C THR A 12 -16.61 -3.38 7.77
N LEU A 13 -17.86 -2.93 7.62
CA LEU A 13 -19.04 -3.76 7.89
C LEU A 13 -19.33 -4.80 6.80
N VAL A 14 -19.04 -4.50 5.52
CA VAL A 14 -19.33 -5.40 4.40
C VAL A 14 -18.20 -6.41 4.15
N SER A 15 -16.95 -5.98 4.28
CA SER A 15 -15.77 -6.81 4.00
C SER A 15 -15.04 -7.27 5.26
N GLY A 16 -15.18 -6.60 6.41
CA GLY A 16 -14.40 -6.91 7.62
C GLY A 16 -12.95 -6.44 7.52
N ASN A 17 -12.35 -6.10 8.67
CA ASN A 17 -10.93 -5.73 8.80
C ASN A 17 -10.21 -6.59 9.87
N ASP A 18 -10.71 -7.80 10.08
CA ASP A 18 -10.14 -8.81 10.98
C ASP A 18 -9.13 -9.71 10.27
N LEU A 19 -8.23 -10.33 11.04
CA LEU A 19 -7.17 -11.30 10.65
C LEU A 19 -7.59 -12.47 9.73
N LYS A 20 -8.89 -12.67 9.46
CA LYS A 20 -9.35 -13.72 8.56
C LYS A 20 -9.13 -13.28 7.11
N ALA A 21 -8.50 -14.13 6.30
CA ALA A 21 -8.19 -13.85 4.90
C ALA A 21 -9.40 -13.39 4.06
N ILE A 22 -10.59 -13.94 4.34
CA ILE A 22 -11.85 -13.55 3.67
C ILE A 22 -12.23 -12.08 3.89
N ASN A 23 -11.68 -11.46 4.95
CA ASN A 23 -11.95 -10.09 5.32
C ASN A 23 -10.81 -9.13 4.90
N SER A 24 -9.55 -9.52 5.10
CA SER A 24 -8.40 -8.65 4.79
C SER A 24 -8.10 -8.52 3.29
N ILE A 25 -8.33 -9.57 2.47
CA ILE A 25 -7.99 -9.55 1.02
C ILE A 25 -8.89 -8.60 0.23
N PRO A 26 -10.24 -8.69 0.30
CA PRO A 26 -11.11 -7.77 -0.43
C PRO A 26 -10.88 -6.31 -0.02
N THR A 27 -10.64 -6.10 1.28
CA THR A 27 -10.33 -4.77 1.83
C THR A 27 -9.03 -4.22 1.27
N ALA A 28 -7.96 -5.03 1.14
CA ALA A 28 -6.71 -4.60 0.52
C ALA A 28 -6.87 -4.23 -0.97
N ILE A 29 -7.64 -5.02 -1.74
CA ILE A 29 -7.96 -4.70 -3.14
C ILE A 29 -8.72 -3.37 -3.22
N TYR A 30 -9.72 -3.18 -2.34
CA TYR A 30 -10.46 -1.94 -2.27
C TYR A 30 -9.56 -0.74 -1.94
N VAL A 31 -8.67 -0.87 -0.94
CA VAL A 31 -7.70 0.17 -0.56
C VAL A 31 -6.84 0.55 -1.76
N PHE A 32 -6.32 -0.42 -2.51
CA PHE A 32 -5.55 -0.18 -3.72
C PHE A 32 -6.37 0.60 -4.77
N LEU A 33 -7.53 0.08 -5.17
CA LEU A 33 -8.36 0.69 -6.20
C LEU A 33 -8.82 2.11 -5.81
N ARG A 34 -9.15 2.33 -4.53
CA ARG A 34 -9.54 3.66 -4.04
C ARG A 34 -8.37 4.64 -4.08
N SER A 35 -7.15 4.17 -3.91
CA SER A 35 -5.93 4.97 -3.86
C SER A 35 -5.40 5.38 -5.23
N LEU A 36 -5.92 4.82 -6.32
CA LEU A 36 -5.65 5.25 -7.70
C LEU A 36 -6.14 6.69 -7.99
N LYS A 37 -7.01 7.23 -7.14
CA LYS A 37 -7.50 8.61 -7.23
C LYS A 37 -7.27 9.34 -5.91
N PRO A 38 -7.17 10.68 -5.92
CA PRO A 38 -7.09 11.47 -4.71
C PRO A 38 -8.16 11.12 -3.66
N ILE A 39 -7.70 11.02 -2.41
CA ILE A 39 -8.56 10.79 -1.25
C ILE A 39 -8.56 12.08 -0.44
N SER A 40 -9.68 12.79 -0.42
CA SER A 40 -9.86 14.01 0.40
C SER A 40 -9.39 13.75 1.82
N GLY A 41 -8.37 14.45 2.31
CA GLY A 41 -7.78 14.29 3.65
C GLY A 41 -6.56 13.36 3.73
N ILE A 42 -6.03 12.87 2.60
CA ILE A 42 -4.72 12.20 2.50
C ILE A 42 -3.92 12.93 1.42
N PRO A 43 -2.92 13.77 1.79
CA PRO A 43 -2.23 14.69 0.88
C PRO A 43 -1.01 14.05 0.21
N PHE A 44 -1.09 12.77 -0.17
CA PHE A 44 0.00 12.07 -0.85
C PHE A 44 -0.37 11.79 -2.29
N GLU A 45 0.50 12.16 -3.24
CA GLU A 45 0.31 11.82 -4.64
C GLU A 45 0.78 10.40 -4.99
N SER A 46 1.84 9.94 -4.32
CA SER A 46 2.29 8.55 -4.36
C SER A 46 1.13 7.60 -4.03
N ILE A 47 0.79 6.72 -4.98
CA ILE A 47 -0.26 5.71 -4.83
C ILE A 47 0.09 4.75 -3.67
N PRO A 48 1.33 4.22 -3.55
CA PRO A 48 1.70 3.37 -2.40
C PRO A 48 1.54 4.06 -1.05
N LEU A 49 1.93 5.33 -0.91
CA LEU A 49 1.75 6.06 0.35
C LEU A 49 0.27 6.35 0.65
N ARG A 50 -0.52 6.61 -0.39
CA ARG A 50 -1.97 6.77 -0.27
C ARG A 50 -2.62 5.46 0.21
N CYS A 51 -2.22 4.32 -0.34
CA CYS A 51 -2.63 2.99 0.14
C CYS A 51 -2.28 2.78 1.61
N LEU A 52 -1.02 3.02 1.99
CA LEU A 52 -0.52 2.81 3.35
C LEU A 52 -1.32 3.62 4.38
N VAL A 53 -1.47 4.93 4.14
CA VAL A 53 -2.17 5.82 5.07
C VAL A 53 -3.66 5.52 5.09
N PHE A 54 -4.23 5.16 3.94
CA PHE A 54 -5.64 4.79 3.88
C PHE A 54 -5.92 3.50 4.64
N ALA A 55 -5.09 2.46 4.48
CA ALA A 55 -5.19 1.21 5.24
C ALA A 55 -5.11 1.45 6.75
N ILE A 56 -4.13 2.25 7.22
CA ILE A 56 -4.00 2.63 8.64
C ILE A 56 -5.27 3.34 9.13
N SER A 57 -5.87 4.21 8.31
CA SER A 57 -7.08 4.95 8.67
C SER A 57 -8.34 4.07 8.78
N LEU A 58 -8.34 2.86 8.21
CA LEU A 58 -9.45 1.91 8.35
C LEU A 58 -9.44 1.17 9.69
N GLY A 59 -8.29 1.10 10.38
CA GLY A 59 -8.12 0.32 11.61
C GLY A 59 -8.24 -1.20 11.39
N GLY A 60 -8.17 -1.98 12.47
CA GLY A 60 -8.15 -3.44 12.43
C GLY A 60 -6.77 -3.99 12.06
N ASP A 61 -6.73 -4.98 11.17
CA ASP A 61 -5.54 -5.67 10.63
C ASP A 61 -4.78 -4.81 9.61
N THR A 62 -4.39 -3.61 10.04
CA THR A 62 -3.84 -2.56 9.16
C THR A 62 -2.48 -2.91 8.54
N ASP A 63 -1.67 -3.71 9.22
CA ASP A 63 -0.37 -4.19 8.76
C ASP A 63 -0.53 -5.18 7.61
N THR A 64 -1.42 -6.17 7.75
CA THR A 64 -1.68 -7.15 6.68
C THR A 64 -2.37 -6.49 5.49
N ILE A 65 -3.41 -5.69 5.73
CA ILE A 65 -4.14 -4.97 4.67
C ILE A 65 -3.22 -3.98 3.96
N GLY A 66 -2.46 -3.19 4.71
CA GLY A 66 -1.51 -2.22 4.17
C GLY A 66 -0.42 -2.89 3.35
N THR A 67 0.13 -4.01 3.81
CA THR A 67 1.15 -4.79 3.09
C THR A 67 0.62 -5.28 1.74
N MET A 68 -0.56 -5.91 1.71
CA MET A 68 -1.16 -6.39 0.46
C MET A 68 -1.49 -5.25 -0.51
N ALA A 69 -2.10 -4.18 -0.01
CA ALA A 69 -2.47 -3.03 -0.85
C ALA A 69 -1.25 -2.29 -1.40
N CYS A 70 -0.18 -2.15 -0.61
CA CYS A 70 1.08 -1.54 -1.06
C CYS A 70 1.84 -2.43 -2.04
N ALA A 71 1.77 -3.77 -1.91
CA ALA A 71 2.35 -4.68 -2.89
C ALA A 71 1.68 -4.53 -4.27
N LEU A 72 0.35 -4.44 -4.31
CA LEU A 72 -0.39 -4.15 -5.55
C LEU A 72 -0.02 -2.78 -6.13
N ALA A 73 0.05 -1.75 -5.29
CA ALA A 73 0.42 -0.41 -5.72
C ALA A 73 1.87 -0.33 -6.25
N GLY A 74 2.81 -1.00 -5.59
CA GLY A 74 4.21 -1.08 -6.00
C GLY A 74 4.37 -1.78 -7.35
N GLY A 75 3.69 -2.92 -7.54
CA GLY A 75 3.68 -3.62 -8.83
C GLY A 75 2.99 -2.81 -9.95
N TYR A 76 1.98 -2.00 -9.61
CA TYR A 76 1.28 -1.15 -10.58
C TYR A 76 2.10 0.09 -10.99
N CYS A 77 2.70 0.79 -10.03
CA CYS A 77 3.51 1.96 -10.32
C CYS A 77 4.84 1.60 -11.00
N GLY A 78 5.41 0.45 -10.63
CA GLY A 78 6.79 0.13 -10.96
C GLY A 78 7.77 1.06 -10.24
N LEU A 79 9.02 0.62 -10.16
CA LEU A 79 10.14 1.43 -9.72
C LEU A 79 11.32 1.05 -10.60
N SER A 80 11.91 2.01 -11.31
CA SER A 80 13.23 1.83 -11.89
C SER A 80 14.31 2.00 -10.82
N GLU A 81 15.48 1.37 -11.01
CA GLU A 81 16.61 1.45 -10.06
C GLU A 81 17.00 2.90 -9.72
N THR A 82 16.88 3.81 -10.68
CA THR A 82 17.19 5.23 -10.51
C THR A 82 16.15 5.95 -9.66
N GLU A 83 14.89 5.52 -9.69
CA GLU A 83 13.78 6.14 -8.96
C GLU A 83 13.72 5.71 -7.48
N VAL A 84 14.33 4.59 -7.09
CA VAL A 84 14.28 4.10 -5.69
C VAL A 84 14.91 5.08 -4.69
N ASN A 85 15.87 5.90 -5.14
CA ASN A 85 16.58 6.86 -4.30
C ASN A 85 16.12 8.32 -4.51
N MET A 86 15.15 8.57 -5.39
CA MET A 86 14.64 9.92 -5.63
C MET A 86 13.64 10.35 -4.56
N GLU A 87 13.61 11.65 -4.27
CA GLU A 87 12.67 12.21 -3.30
C GLU A 87 11.21 12.15 -3.80
N ASP A 88 11.04 12.32 -5.11
CA ASP A 88 9.75 12.22 -5.82
C ASP A 88 9.39 10.79 -6.25
N SER A 89 10.11 9.78 -5.74
CA SER A 89 9.81 8.38 -6.01
C SER A 89 8.37 8.01 -5.61
N PRO A 90 7.70 7.13 -6.37
CA PRO A 90 6.44 6.52 -5.92
C PRO A 90 6.56 5.87 -4.54
N ILE A 91 7.76 5.46 -4.12
CA ILE A 91 8.04 5.00 -2.75
C ILE A 91 9.23 5.79 -2.18
N PRO A 92 8.99 6.88 -1.43
CA PRO A 92 10.07 7.77 -1.00
C PRO A 92 11.12 7.07 -0.14
N ALA A 93 12.40 7.30 -0.45
CA ALA A 93 13.53 6.70 0.25
C ALA A 93 13.51 6.95 1.78
N ARG A 94 13.00 8.12 2.21
CA ARG A 94 12.82 8.47 3.64
C ARG A 94 11.87 7.55 4.40
N VAL A 95 10.95 6.89 3.70
CA VAL A 95 10.01 5.92 4.29
C VAL A 95 10.68 4.55 4.31
N LEU A 96 11.30 4.14 3.20
CA LEU A 96 12.02 2.87 3.11
C LEU A 96 13.19 2.76 4.09
N SER A 97 13.91 3.84 4.35
CA SER A 97 15.02 3.86 5.31
C SER A 97 14.59 3.61 6.76
N ARG A 98 13.29 3.68 7.05
CA ARG A 98 12.71 3.34 8.36
C ARG A 98 12.26 1.89 8.46
N CYS A 99 12.20 1.17 7.36
CA CYS A 99 11.86 -0.26 7.35
C CYS A 99 13.07 -1.09 7.78
N GLU A 100 12.86 -1.99 8.73
CA GLU A 100 13.88 -2.95 9.12
C GLU A 100 14.28 -3.85 7.94
N ARG A 101 15.58 -4.13 7.81
CA ARG A 101 16.14 -5.05 6.80
C ARG A 101 15.78 -4.70 5.36
N ILE A 102 15.64 -3.42 5.05
CA ILE A 102 15.31 -2.95 3.69
C ILE A 102 16.33 -3.42 2.65
N ASP A 103 17.61 -3.54 3.00
CA ASP A 103 18.64 -4.03 2.09
C ASP A 103 18.40 -5.49 1.68
N THR A 104 18.02 -6.36 2.63
CA THR A 104 17.61 -7.73 2.33
C THR A 104 16.39 -7.78 1.41
N VAL A 105 15.41 -6.90 1.61
CA VAL A 105 14.20 -6.84 0.76
C VAL A 105 14.58 -6.44 -0.67
N LYS A 106 15.51 -5.49 -0.85
CA LYS A 106 16.01 -5.09 -2.16
C LYS A 106 16.75 -6.23 -2.86
N GLU A 107 17.62 -6.94 -2.14
CA GLU A 107 18.33 -8.12 -2.66
C GLU A 107 17.35 -9.20 -3.14
N LEU A 108 16.31 -9.49 -2.35
CA LEU A 108 15.27 -10.46 -2.72
C LEU A 108 14.44 -10.00 -3.92
N ALA A 109 14.11 -8.70 -4.00
CA ALA A 109 13.39 -8.14 -5.13
C ALA A 109 14.22 -8.27 -6.42
N GLN A 110 15.52 -7.95 -6.38
CA GLN A 110 16.42 -8.13 -7.52
C GLN A 110 16.51 -9.61 -7.92
N TRP A 111 16.70 -10.50 -6.94
CA TRP A 111 16.76 -11.95 -7.18
C TRP A 111 15.49 -12.51 -7.85
N LEU A 112 14.31 -11.96 -7.51
CA LEU A 112 13.05 -12.30 -8.18
C LEU A 112 13.00 -11.74 -9.61
N CYS A 113 13.42 -10.49 -9.81
CA CYS A 113 13.48 -9.86 -11.14
C CYS A 113 14.36 -10.64 -12.12
N ASP A 114 15.54 -11.09 -11.66
CA ASP A 114 16.46 -11.87 -12.48
C ASP A 114 15.82 -13.18 -12.95
N ARG A 115 15.00 -13.83 -12.11
CA ARG A 115 14.31 -15.10 -12.44
C ARG A 115 13.06 -14.95 -13.29
N CYS A 116 12.38 -13.81 -13.20
CA CYS A 116 11.18 -13.53 -13.99
C CYS A 116 11.52 -12.99 -15.39
N SER A 117 12.79 -12.69 -15.65
CA SER A 117 13.29 -12.18 -16.94
C SER A 117 13.82 -13.30 -17.86
N ASP A 118 13.89 -14.54 -17.36
CA ASP A 118 14.17 -15.78 -18.10
C ASP A 118 12.87 -16.40 -18.65
#